data_AF-A0A7W8B4B2-F1
#
_entry.id   AF-A0A7W8B4B2-F1
#
_cell.length_a   1.000
_cell.length_b   1.000
_cell.length_c   1.000
_cell.angle_alpha   90.00
_cell.angle_beta   90.00
_cell.angle_gamma   90.00
#
_symmetry.space_group_name_H-M   'P 1'
#
loop_
_entity.id
_entity.type
_entity.pdbx_description
1 polymer ?
#
loop_
_entity_poly.entity_id
_entity_poly.type
_entity_poly.pdbx_seq_one_letter_code
_entity_poly.pdbx_strand_id
1 'polypeptide(L)'
;MTFRQSRAIEPRQVFATNPMTAARYRDRHGVSRKKSVPGDVLVLANILRTDMATHRPLLQGSDLVRTISVLARAQQGATRNRQTRANQLRALLREVQPAVLDAVAS
;
A
#
# COMPACT_ATOMS: atom_id res chain seq x y z
N MET A 1 -23.02 -25.75 -3.75
CA MET A 1 -22.20 -24.52 -3.87
C MET A 1 -22.59 -23.57 -2.75
N THR A 2 -21.89 -23.60 -1.63
CA THR A 2 -22.24 -22.81 -0.44
C THR A 2 -21.31 -21.62 -0.36
N PHE A 3 -21.85 -20.44 -0.63
CA PHE A 3 -21.14 -19.16 -0.48
C PHE A 3 -20.79 -19.01 1.01
N ARG A 4 -19.50 -19.14 1.34
CA ARG A 4 -18.99 -18.93 2.70
C ARG A 4 -19.39 -17.51 3.10
N GLN A 5 -20.30 -17.38 4.06
CA GLN A 5 -20.65 -16.10 4.67
C GLN A 5 -19.35 -15.39 5.06
N SER A 6 -19.01 -14.36 4.31
CA SER A 6 -17.96 -13.42 4.67
C SER A 6 -18.38 -12.81 6.00
N ARG A 7 -17.63 -13.12 7.07
CA ARG A 7 -17.70 -12.41 8.36
C ARG A 7 -17.91 -10.93 8.07
N ALA A 8 -19.03 -10.35 8.51
CA ALA A 8 -19.18 -8.92 8.53
C ALA A 8 -18.00 -8.37 9.33
N ILE A 9 -17.08 -7.69 8.65
CA ILE A 9 -15.95 -7.04 9.29
C ILE A 9 -16.56 -5.81 9.95
N GLU A 10 -16.88 -5.92 11.23
CA GLU A 10 -17.14 -4.77 12.10
C GLU A 10 -16.08 -3.69 11.83
N PRO A 11 -16.47 -2.41 11.64
CA PRO A 11 -15.53 -1.36 11.29
C PRO A 11 -14.49 -1.23 12.39
N ARG A 12 -13.26 -1.69 12.10
CA ARG A 12 -12.16 -1.60 13.05
C ARG A 12 -11.66 -0.16 13.12
N GLN A 13 -11.45 0.34 14.33
CA GLN A 13 -10.90 1.67 14.54
C GLN A 13 -9.48 1.74 13.96
N VAL A 14 -9.27 2.69 13.05
CA VAL A 14 -7.98 2.89 12.39
C VAL A 14 -7.33 4.12 12.99
N PHE A 15 -6.05 4.03 13.31
CA PHE A 15 -5.25 5.14 13.81
C PHE A 15 -4.16 5.46 12.80
N ALA A 16 -4.00 6.73 12.48
CA ALA A 16 -2.88 7.18 11.65
C ALA A 16 -1.62 7.31 12.52
N THR A 17 -0.51 6.80 12.00
CA THR A 17 0.81 6.94 12.61
C THR A 17 1.75 7.55 11.58
N ASN A 18 2.53 8.54 11.99
CA ASN A 18 3.57 9.12 11.15
C ASN A 18 4.61 8.04 10.78
N PRO A 19 4.90 7.81 9.49
CA PRO A 19 5.85 6.77 9.06
C PRO A 19 7.28 6.98 9.61
N MET A 20 7.69 8.22 9.85
CA MET A 20 8.99 8.54 10.47
C MET A 20 9.00 8.16 11.96
N THR A 21 7.89 8.39 12.67
CA THR A 21 7.74 7.94 14.06
C THR A 21 7.80 6.41 14.14
N ALA A 22 7.09 5.71 13.26
CA ALA A 22 7.14 4.25 13.18
C ALA A 22 8.56 3.74 12.86
N ALA A 23 9.31 4.43 11.99
CA ALA A 23 10.70 4.11 11.72
C ALA A 23 11.61 4.27 12.95
N ARG A 24 11.47 5.37 13.69
CA ARG A 24 12.24 5.60 14.93
C ARG A 24 11.94 4.58 16.02
N TYR A 25 10.69 4.11 16.12
CA TYR A 25 10.36 3.02 17.03
C TYR A 25 10.97 1.68 16.58
N ARG A 26 11.01 1.40 15.26
CA ARG A 26 11.69 0.22 14.73
C ARG A 26 13.17 0.18 15.11
N ASP A 27 13.87 1.31 15.05
CA ASP A 27 15.29 1.39 15.38
C ASP A 27 15.58 0.98 16.84
N ARG A 28 14.60 1.07 17.76
CA ARG A 28 14.73 0.60 19.16
C ARG A 28 14.61 -0.92 19.32
N HIS A 29 13.99 -1.60 18.36
CA HIS A 29 13.67 -3.04 18.44
C HIS A 29 14.48 -3.90 17.46
N GLY A 30 15.36 -3.31 16.67
CA GLY A 30 16.27 -4.04 15.80
C GLY A 30 17.37 -3.15 15.21
N VAL A 31 18.59 -3.67 15.19
CA VAL A 31 19.76 -3.01 14.55
C VAL A 31 19.77 -3.15 13.03
N SER A 32 19.02 -4.12 12.49
CA SER A 32 18.85 -4.32 11.06
C SER A 32 17.70 -3.47 10.53
N ARG A 33 17.97 -2.63 9.53
CA ARG A 33 16.94 -1.85 8.81
C ARG A 33 16.09 -2.71 7.86
N LYS A 34 16.21 -4.04 7.92
CA LYS A 34 15.43 -4.96 7.09
C LYS A 34 13.95 -4.87 7.47
N LYS A 35 13.10 -4.64 6.48
CA LYS A 35 11.64 -4.66 6.65
C LYS A 35 11.21 -6.03 7.18
N SER A 36 10.50 -6.05 8.30
CA SER A 36 10.02 -7.27 8.96
C SER A 36 8.56 -7.07 9.34
N VAL A 37 7.66 -7.83 8.72
CA VAL A 37 6.22 -7.72 8.97
C VAL A 37 5.87 -8.02 10.44
N PRO A 38 6.40 -9.09 11.09
CA PRO A 38 6.14 -9.31 12.51
C PRO A 38 6.67 -8.17 13.40
N GLY A 39 7.84 -7.62 13.06
CA GLY A 39 8.42 -6.48 13.78
C GLY A 39 7.60 -5.20 13.66
N ASP A 40 7.11 -4.90 12.45
CA ASP A 40 6.22 -3.76 12.19
C ASP A 40 4.92 -3.88 12.99
N VAL A 41 4.33 -5.08 13.06
CA VAL A 41 3.10 -5.32 13.84
C VAL A 41 3.34 -5.08 15.34
N LEU A 42 4.44 -5.60 15.89
CA LEU A 42 4.79 -5.40 17.30
C LEU A 42 4.99 -3.91 17.63
N VAL A 43 5.72 -3.19 16.76
CA VAL A 43 5.96 -1.75 16.91
C VAL A 43 4.65 -0.98 16.90
N LEU A 44 3.79 -1.20 15.91
CA LEU A 44 2.51 -0.49 15.80
C LEU A 44 1.58 -0.80 16.96
N ALA A 45 1.54 -2.05 17.42
CA ALA A 45 0.76 -2.44 18.59
C ALA A 45 1.26 -1.74 19.87
N ASN A 46 2.57 -1.63 20.06
CA ASN A 46 3.15 -0.97 21.23
C ASN A 46 2.95 0.55 21.23
N ILE A 47 3.03 1.20 20.06
CA ILE A 47 2.69 2.62 19.91
C ILE A 47 1.25 2.85 20.36
N LEU A 48 0.30 2.09 19.81
CA LEU A 48 -1.12 2.26 20.16
C LEU A 48 -1.39 1.91 21.62
N ARG A 49 -0.74 0.87 22.17
CA ARG A 49 -0.92 0.47 23.58
C ARG A 49 -0.47 1.57 24.55
N THR A 50 0.60 2.30 24.23
CA THR A 50 1.21 3.27 25.15
C THR A 50 0.61 4.66 24.95
N ASP A 51 0.44 5.08 23.70
CA ASP A 51 0.15 6.46 23.34
C ASP A 51 -1.28 6.64 22.81
N MET A 52 -2.19 5.68 23.07
CA MET A 52 -3.55 5.67 22.52
C MET A 52 -4.28 7.00 22.67
N ALA A 53 -4.20 7.61 23.86
CA ALA A 53 -4.88 8.87 24.17
C ALA A 53 -4.38 10.06 23.32
N THR A 54 -3.17 9.96 22.77
CA THR A 54 -2.58 10.99 21.89
C THR A 54 -2.92 10.78 20.42
N HIS A 55 -3.36 9.57 20.04
CA HIS A 55 -3.71 9.23 18.68
C HIS A 55 -5.19 9.50 18.42
N ARG A 56 -5.47 10.42 17.50
CA ARG A 56 -6.84 10.64 17.02
C ARG A 56 -7.26 9.46 16.11
N PRO A 57 -8.39 8.79 16.38
CA PRO A 57 -8.90 7.79 15.46
C PRO A 57 -9.30 8.44 14.15
N LEU A 58 -9.01 7.74 13.04
CA LEU A 58 -9.47 8.15 11.74
C LEU A 58 -11.00 8.04 11.70
N LEU A 59 -11.64 9.12 11.26
CA LEU A 59 -13.07 9.14 11.03
C LEU A 59 -13.44 8.04 10.04
N GLN A 60 -14.53 7.33 10.34
CA GLN A 60 -15.09 6.39 9.39
C GLN A 60 -15.56 7.20 8.17
N GLY A 61 -15.16 6.77 6.97
CA GLY A 61 -15.49 7.47 5.74
C GLY A 61 -16.98 7.36 5.43
N SER A 62 -17.55 8.39 4.81
CA SER A 62 -18.90 8.34 4.23
C SER A 62 -18.94 7.45 2.98
N ASP A 63 -20.14 7.07 2.55
CA ASP A 63 -20.34 6.29 1.33
C ASP A 63 -19.76 6.99 0.08
N LEU A 64 -19.84 8.32 0.03
CA LEU A 64 -19.21 9.11 -1.04
C LEU A 64 -17.68 8.93 -1.06
N VAL A 65 -17.04 9.04 0.11
CA VAL A 65 -15.58 8.84 0.23
C VAL A 65 -15.20 7.41 -0.17
N ARG A 66 -16.03 6.42 0.17
CA ARG A 66 -15.84 5.03 -0.24
C ARG A 66 -15.92 4.86 -1.75
N THR A 67 -16.90 5.46 -2.41
CA THR A 67 -17.06 5.43 -3.87
C THR A 67 -15.87 6.07 -4.58
N ILE A 68 -15.45 7.26 -4.14
CA ILE A 68 -14.26 7.93 -4.68
C ILE A 68 -13.01 7.07 -4.47
N SER A 69 -12.87 6.42 -3.31
CA SER A 69 -11.73 5.53 -3.02
C SER A 69 -11.67 4.32 -3.94
N VAL A 70 -12.82 3.74 -4.30
CA VAL A 70 -12.89 2.63 -5.27
C VAL A 70 -12.46 3.09 -6.65
N LEU A 71 -13.00 4.22 -7.13
CA LEU A 71 -12.63 4.78 -8.43
C LEU A 71 -11.14 5.14 -8.49
N ALA A 72 -10.61 5.82 -7.47
CA ALA A 72 -9.20 6.19 -7.39
C ALA A 72 -8.28 4.96 -7.42
N ARG A 73 -8.64 3.87 -6.73
CA ARG A 73 -7.86 2.61 -6.78
C ARG A 73 -7.91 1.97 -8.17
N ALA A 74 -9.06 1.98 -8.83
CA ALA A 74 -9.17 1.49 -10.20
C ALA A 74 -8.28 2.30 -11.16
N GLN A 75 -8.27 3.63 -11.04
CA GLN A 75 -7.39 4.50 -11.82
C GLN A 75 -5.91 4.22 -11.55
N GLN A 76 -5.50 4.12 -10.28
CA GLN A 76 -4.12 3.77 -9.91
C GLN A 76 -3.70 2.41 -10.48
N GLY A 77 -4.59 1.43 -10.45
CA GLY A 77 -4.39 0.12 -11.07
C GLY A 77 -4.20 0.23 -12.59
N ALA A 78 -5.04 1.00 -13.27
CA ALA A 78 -4.92 1.24 -14.70
C ALA A 78 -3.59 1.91 -15.08
N THR A 79 -3.16 2.94 -14.33
CA THR A 79 -1.87 3.61 -14.54
C THR A 79 -0.70 2.65 -14.36
N ARG A 80 -0.73 1.82 -13.31
CA ARG A 80 0.32 0.80 -13.07
C ARG A 80 0.35 -0.23 -14.20
N ASN A 81 -0.81 -0.74 -14.61
CA ASN A 81 -0.92 -1.70 -15.70
C ASN A 81 -0.39 -1.13 -17.01
N ARG A 82 -0.68 0.13 -17.31
CA ARG A 82 -0.13 0.82 -18.49
C ARG A 82 1.40 0.87 -18.42
N GLN A 83 1.97 1.25 -17.28
CA GLN A 83 3.43 1.28 -17.11
C GLN A 83 4.06 -0.10 -17.24
N THR A 84 3.48 -1.12 -16.60
CA THR A 84 3.95 -2.51 -16.68
C THR A 84 3.92 -3.02 -18.12
N ARG A 85 2.82 -2.80 -18.85
CA ARG A 85 2.70 -3.19 -20.26
C ARG A 85 3.72 -2.47 -21.14
N ALA A 86 3.93 -1.17 -20.93
CA ALA A 86 4.94 -0.42 -21.67
C ALA A 86 6.36 -0.95 -21.39
N ASN A 87 6.66 -1.30 -20.14
CA ASN A 87 7.95 -1.89 -19.77
C ASN A 87 8.13 -3.29 -20.37
N GLN A 88 7.09 -4.13 -20.37
CA GLN A 88 7.10 -5.45 -21.00
C GLN A 88 7.33 -5.35 -22.51
N LEU A 89 6.62 -4.44 -23.18
CA LEU A 89 6.80 -4.21 -24.62
C LEU A 89 8.22 -3.75 -24.92
N ARG A 90 8.77 -2.82 -24.13
CA ARG A 90 10.17 -2.38 -24.30
C ARG A 90 11.16 -3.53 -24.08
N ALA A 91 10.94 -4.37 -23.08
CA ALA A 91 11.80 -5.53 -22.82
C ALA A 91 11.79 -6.49 -24.02
N LEU A 92 10.60 -6.84 -24.53
CA LEU A 92 10.47 -7.71 -25.69
C LEU A 92 11.14 -7.11 -26.94
N LEU A 93 10.92 -5.82 -27.21
CA LEU A 93 11.51 -5.15 -28.37
C LEU A 93 13.04 -5.09 -28.30
N ARG A 94 13.65 -5.02 -27.11
CA ARG A 94 15.12 -5.11 -26.98
C ARG A 94 15.66 -6.46 -27.44
N GLU A 95 14.89 -7.54 -27.26
CA GLU A 95 15.30 -8.90 -27.63
C GLU A 95 15.05 -9.19 -29.11
N VAL A 96 13.94 -8.70 -29.68
CA VAL A 96 13.52 -9.06 -31.05
C VAL A 96 13.89 -8.04 -32.12
N GLN A 97 13.86 -6.74 -31.82
CA GLN A 97 14.10 -5.68 -32.80
C GLN A 97 14.46 -4.34 -32.13
N PRO A 98 15.71 -4.18 -31.65
CA PRO A 98 16.10 -3.00 -30.87
C PRO A 98 16.01 -1.69 -31.67
N ALA A 99 16.18 -1.72 -32.99
CA ALA A 99 16.07 -0.53 -33.86
C ALA A 99 14.69 0.16 -33.80
N VAL A 100 13.62 -0.56 -33.45
CA VAL A 100 12.28 0.03 -33.27
C VAL A 100 12.23 0.95 -32.05
N LEU A 101 13.05 0.69 -31.03
CA LEU A 101 13.10 1.53 -29.82
C LEU A 101 13.73 2.90 -30.09
N ASP A 102 14.71 2.96 -30.98
CA ASP A 102 15.35 4.23 -31.39
C ASP A 102 14.38 5.10 -32.19
N ALA A 103 13.53 4.49 -33.02
CA ALA A 103 12.53 5.19 -33.83
C ALA A 103 11.35 5.77 -33.02
N VAL A 104 11.09 5.27 -31.81
CA VAL A 104 9.98 5.72 -30.94
C VAL A 104 10.46 6.49 -29.70
N ALA A 105 11.77 6.74 -29.59
CA ALA A 105 12.38 7.50 -28.51
C ALA A 105 12.45 9.02 -28.77
N SER A 106 12.10 9.47 -29.98
CA SER A 106 11.91 10.88 -30.37
C SER A 106 10.54 11.41 -29.94
#